data_AF-A0A7Y5DVX2-F1
#
_entry.id   AF-A0A7Y5DVX2-F1
#
_cell.length_a   1.000
_cell.length_b   1.000
_cell.length_c   1.000
_cell.angle_alpha   90.00
_cell.angle_beta   90.00
_cell.angle_gamma   90.00
#
_symmetry.space_group_name_H-M   'P 1'
#
loop_
_entity.id
_entity.type
_entity.pdbx_description
1 polymer ?
#
loop_
_entity_poly.entity_id
_entity_poly.type
_entity_poly.pdbx_seq_one_letter_code
_entity_poly.pdbx_strand_id
1 'polypeptide(L)'
;PHPGQAVAGAGQVFARVQKLAALRKTTPAFIDGAYRELWRQNGPQNPNVYAFARGVGADARIVVISNGAAASGTMRIPVPPAIFPDGTRLVDELGDGAPPSTTLDQGRLVVNLPGRSAVIYKRAL
;
A
#
# COMPACT_ATOMS: atom_id res chain seq x y z
N PRO A 1 8.77 29.20 -4.44
CA PRO A 1 10.12 28.63 -4.20
C PRO A 1 11.19 29.50 -4.88
N HIS A 2 12.17 30.00 -4.12
CA HIS A 2 13.28 30.79 -4.68
C HIS A 2 14.33 29.88 -5.36
N PRO A 3 14.99 30.33 -6.43
CA PRO A 3 16.17 29.66 -6.96
C PRO A 3 17.25 29.54 -5.87
N GLY A 4 17.75 28.32 -5.62
CA GLY A 4 18.88 28.08 -4.71
C GLY A 4 18.54 27.59 -3.30
N GLN A 5 17.27 27.48 -2.90
CA GLN A 5 16.90 26.77 -1.67
C GLN A 5 16.57 25.30 -1.94
N ALA A 6 17.17 24.41 -1.16
CA ALA A 6 16.81 23.00 -1.16
C ALA A 6 15.33 22.85 -0.76
N VAL A 7 14.58 22.05 -1.52
CA VAL A 7 13.19 21.71 -1.18
C VAL A 7 13.19 21.02 0.19
N ALA A 8 12.38 21.53 1.11
CA ALA A 8 12.23 20.92 2.43
C ALA A 8 11.86 19.44 2.27
N GLY A 9 12.58 18.56 2.96
CA GLY A 9 12.36 17.13 2.91
C GLY A 9 12.92 16.39 1.68
N ALA A 10 13.81 17.02 0.89
CA ALA A 10 14.39 16.41 -0.30
C ALA A 10 15.07 15.06 -0.04
N GLY A 11 15.72 14.88 1.12
CA GLY A 11 16.33 13.60 1.52
C GLY A 11 15.30 12.49 1.71
N GLN A 12 14.17 12.77 2.39
CA GLN A 12 13.08 11.80 2.54
C GLN A 12 12.45 11.45 1.18
N VAL A 13 12.23 12.45 0.31
CA VAL A 13 11.68 12.22 -1.03
C VAL A 13 12.63 11.35 -1.85
N PHE A 14 13.94 11.67 -1.86
CA PHE A 14 14.95 10.89 -2.58
C PHE A 14 14.99 9.44 -2.10
N ALA A 15 15.11 9.21 -0.79
CA ALA A 15 15.13 7.87 -0.20
C ALA A 15 13.87 7.08 -0.54
N ARG A 16 12.70 7.74 -0.50
CA ARG A 16 11.42 7.12 -0.85
C ARG A 16 11.33 6.75 -2.33
N VAL A 17 11.73 7.63 -3.23
CA VAL A 17 11.76 7.34 -4.68
C VAL A 17 12.73 6.21 -4.98
N GLN A 18 13.93 6.22 -4.36
CA GLN A 18 14.91 5.15 -4.50
C GLN A 18 14.33 3.80 -4.07
N LYS A 19 13.64 3.75 -2.92
CA LYS A 19 12.99 2.54 -2.41
C LYS A 19 11.89 2.04 -3.35
N LEU A 20 11.01 2.92 -3.82
CA LEU A 20 9.94 2.56 -4.75
C LEU A 20 10.48 2.07 -6.10
N ALA A 21 11.53 2.71 -6.61
CA ALA A 21 12.21 2.30 -7.84
C ALA A 21 12.85 0.91 -7.68
N ALA A 22 13.51 0.66 -6.54
CA ALA A 22 14.07 -0.65 -6.23
C ALA A 22 12.98 -1.73 -6.18
N LEU A 23 11.88 -1.50 -5.45
CA LEU A 23 10.74 -2.42 -5.37
C LEU A 23 10.17 -2.73 -6.75
N ARG A 24 9.96 -1.72 -7.59
CA ARG A 24 9.46 -1.91 -8.96
C ARG A 24 10.42 -2.73 -9.81
N LYS A 25 11.74 -2.52 -9.68
CA LYS A 25 12.77 -3.22 -10.45
C LYS A 25 12.89 -4.69 -10.06
N THR A 26 12.74 -5.02 -8.78
CA THR A 26 12.99 -6.37 -8.26
C THR A 26 11.73 -7.21 -8.06
N THR A 27 10.53 -6.64 -8.26
CA THR A 27 9.26 -7.33 -8.05
C THR A 27 8.48 -7.42 -9.37
N PRO A 28 8.49 -8.56 -10.09
CA PRO A 28 7.80 -8.72 -11.37
C PRO A 28 6.34 -8.29 -11.34
N ALA A 29 5.63 -8.56 -10.23
CA ALA A 29 4.24 -8.14 -10.05
C ALA A 29 4.00 -6.65 -10.31
N PHE A 30 4.96 -5.76 -10.03
CA PHE A 30 4.82 -4.33 -10.32
C PHE A 30 5.08 -3.95 -11.78
N ILE A 31 5.82 -4.77 -12.53
CA ILE A 31 6.18 -4.53 -13.93
C ILE A 31 5.00 -4.95 -14.82
N ASP A 32 4.69 -6.25 -14.85
CA ASP A 32 3.72 -6.88 -15.76
C ASP A 32 2.61 -7.66 -15.04
N GLY A 33 2.66 -7.74 -13.71
CA GLY A 33 1.64 -8.42 -12.92
C GLY A 33 0.24 -7.82 -13.11
N ALA A 34 -0.75 -8.72 -13.21
CA ALA A 34 -2.16 -8.38 -13.38
C ALA A 34 -2.62 -7.32 -12.36
N TYR A 35 -3.37 -6.33 -12.82
CA TYR A 35 -3.93 -5.30 -11.96
C TYR A 35 -5.35 -5.69 -11.53
N ARG A 36 -5.68 -5.46 -10.25
CA ARG A 36 -7.05 -5.59 -9.75
C ARG A 36 -7.36 -4.52 -8.72
N GLU A 37 -8.39 -3.73 -8.97
CA GLU A 37 -8.92 -2.80 -7.96
C GLU A 37 -9.55 -3.58 -6.80
N LEU A 38 -9.29 -3.13 -5.57
CA LEU A 38 -9.86 -3.70 -4.35
C LEU A 38 -10.75 -2.71 -3.61
N TRP A 39 -10.42 -1.42 -3.69
CA TRP A 39 -11.13 -0.38 -2.95
C TRP A 39 -10.97 0.99 -3.59
N ARG A 40 -12.07 1.73 -3.68
CA ARG A 40 -12.11 3.11 -4.15
C ARG A 40 -13.26 3.86 -3.47
N GLN A 41 -13.20 3.99 -2.15
CA GLN A 41 -14.10 4.91 -1.46
C GLN A 41 -13.47 6.30 -1.38
N ASN A 42 -14.18 7.28 -1.89
CA ASN A 42 -13.84 8.69 -1.84
C ASN A 42 -15.11 9.50 -1.52
N GLY A 43 -14.94 10.72 -1.01
CA GLY A 43 -16.03 11.64 -0.69
C GLY A 43 -15.98 12.19 0.73
N PRO A 44 -16.82 13.19 1.09
CA PRO A 44 -16.73 13.90 2.37
C PRO A 44 -16.89 13.02 3.60
N GLN A 45 -17.60 11.89 3.45
CA GLN A 45 -17.90 10.95 4.54
C GLN A 45 -16.93 9.75 4.57
N ASN A 46 -16.06 9.60 3.57
CA ASN A 46 -15.18 8.45 3.44
C ASN A 46 -13.71 8.86 3.51
N PRO A 47 -12.85 8.08 4.18
CA PRO A 47 -11.42 8.31 4.13
C PRO A 47 -10.94 8.15 2.68
N ASN A 48 -10.16 9.13 2.20
CA ASN A 48 -9.66 9.18 0.82
C ASN A 48 -8.60 8.09 0.57
N VAL A 49 -9.07 6.85 0.44
CA VAL A 49 -8.27 5.63 0.40
C VAL A 49 -8.50 4.89 -0.90
N TYR A 50 -7.41 4.46 -1.51
CA TYR A 50 -7.41 3.66 -2.73
C TYR A 50 -6.58 2.40 -2.52
N ALA A 51 -7.10 1.24 -2.92
CA ALA A 51 -6.39 -0.03 -2.80
C ALA A 51 -6.50 -0.87 -4.07
N PHE A 52 -5.40 -1.53 -4.43
CA PHE A 52 -5.34 -2.43 -5.57
C PHE A 52 -4.30 -3.53 -5.35
N ALA A 53 -4.49 -4.66 -6.03
CA ALA A 53 -3.52 -5.73 -6.12
C ALA A 53 -2.74 -5.67 -7.44
N ARG A 54 -1.51 -6.16 -7.39
CA ARG A 54 -0.64 -6.42 -8.54
C ARG A 54 -0.15 -7.86 -8.49
N GLY A 55 -0.28 -8.59 -9.60
CA GLY A 55 0.06 -10.01 -9.68
C GLY A 55 -1.00 -10.94 -9.05
N VAL A 56 -0.65 -12.23 -8.98
CA VAL A 56 -1.49 -13.30 -8.40
C VAL A 56 -0.62 -14.28 -7.61
N GLY A 57 -1.21 -15.03 -6.68
CA GLY A 57 -0.50 -16.05 -5.92
C GLY A 57 0.59 -15.50 -5.00
N ALA A 58 1.67 -16.25 -4.80
CA ALA A 58 2.71 -15.95 -3.81
C ALA A 58 3.44 -14.61 -4.07
N ASP A 59 3.54 -14.19 -5.33
CA ASP A 59 4.24 -12.97 -5.73
C ASP A 59 3.36 -11.72 -5.76
N ALA A 60 2.06 -11.86 -5.45
CA ALA A 60 1.15 -10.72 -5.46
C ALA A 60 1.57 -9.64 -4.45
N ARG A 61 1.18 -8.41 -4.73
CA ARG A 61 1.32 -7.25 -3.83
C ARG A 61 -0.01 -6.55 -3.69
N ILE A 62 -0.39 -6.19 -2.46
CA ILE A 62 -1.51 -5.29 -2.20
C ILE A 62 -0.93 -3.92 -1.88
N VAL A 63 -1.37 -2.92 -2.63
CA VAL A 63 -1.01 -1.51 -2.43
C VAL A 63 -2.23 -0.79 -1.86
N VAL A 64 -2.05 -0.06 -0.77
CA VAL A 64 -3.09 0.81 -0.20
C VAL A 64 -2.49 2.21 -0.05
N ILE A 65 -3.21 3.22 -0.50
CA ILE A 65 -2.78 4.62 -0.47
C ILE A 65 -3.84 5.40 0.31
N SER A 66 -3.40 6.15 1.31
CA SER A 66 -4.21 7.11 2.07
C SER A 66 -3.82 8.52 1.64
N ASN A 67 -4.69 9.19 0.89
CA ASN A 67 -4.48 10.56 0.41
C ASN A 67 -5.18 11.61 1.29
N GLY A 68 -5.86 11.18 2.36
CA GLY A 68 -6.45 12.07 3.36
C GLY A 68 -5.38 12.80 4.16
N ALA A 69 -5.71 13.99 4.68
CA ALA A 69 -4.83 14.70 5.62
C ALA A 69 -4.82 14.04 7.01
N ALA A 70 -5.95 13.47 7.42
CA ALA A 70 -6.08 12.67 8.64
C ALA A 70 -5.81 11.18 8.37
N ALA A 71 -5.64 10.40 9.43
CA ALA A 71 -5.57 8.95 9.34
C ALA A 71 -6.85 8.38 8.71
N SER A 72 -6.75 7.25 8.02
CA SER A 72 -7.88 6.61 7.36
C SER A 72 -8.94 6.09 8.34
N GLY A 73 -8.56 5.87 9.60
CA GLY A 73 -9.30 5.01 10.49
C GLY A 73 -9.17 3.54 10.07
N THR A 74 -9.85 2.64 10.79
CA THR A 74 -9.80 1.21 10.51
C THR A 74 -10.59 0.87 9.25
N MET A 75 -9.87 0.56 8.19
CA MET A 75 -10.39 0.06 6.92
C MET A 75 -10.52 -1.46 6.94
N ARG A 76 -11.51 -1.97 6.20
CA ARG A 76 -11.74 -3.41 5.98
C ARG A 76 -11.87 -3.67 4.48
N ILE A 77 -10.74 -3.77 3.80
CA ILE A 77 -10.66 -3.87 2.34
C ILE A 77 -10.87 -5.32 1.92
N PRO A 78 -11.84 -5.66 1.05
CA PRO A 78 -12.03 -7.02 0.59
C PRO A 78 -10.86 -7.48 -0.29
N VAL A 79 -10.35 -8.67 -0.01
CA VAL A 79 -9.27 -9.31 -0.76
C VAL A 79 -9.80 -10.64 -1.32
N PRO A 80 -9.88 -10.79 -2.65
CA PRO A 80 -10.31 -12.04 -3.25
C PRO A 80 -9.35 -13.20 -2.93
N PRO A 81 -9.85 -14.42 -2.69
CA PRO A 81 -9.02 -15.62 -2.45
C PRO A 81 -8.00 -15.90 -3.57
N ALA A 82 -8.30 -15.48 -4.80
CA ALA A 82 -7.40 -15.59 -5.95
C ALA A 82 -6.14 -14.70 -5.86
N ILE A 83 -6.19 -13.63 -5.04
CA ILE A 83 -5.01 -12.83 -4.72
C ILE A 83 -4.29 -13.48 -3.54
N PHE A 84 -4.99 -13.59 -2.40
CA PHE A 84 -4.53 -14.29 -1.21
C PHE A 84 -5.71 -14.96 -0.50
N PRO A 85 -5.56 -16.20 -0.02
CA PRO A 85 -6.59 -16.85 0.79
C PRO A 85 -6.70 -16.19 2.18
N ASP A 86 -7.83 -16.40 2.83
CA ASP A 86 -8.03 -15.99 4.22
C ASP A 86 -6.97 -16.58 5.15
N GLY A 87 -6.61 -15.87 6.23
CA GLY A 87 -5.53 -16.28 7.13
C GLY A 87 -4.11 -16.06 6.58
N THR A 88 -3.95 -15.53 5.36
CA THR A 88 -2.63 -15.18 4.83
C THR A 88 -2.00 -14.08 5.67
N ARG A 89 -0.83 -14.35 6.25
CA ARG A 89 -0.01 -13.34 6.90
C ARG A 89 0.67 -12.46 5.85
N LEU A 90 0.58 -11.16 6.03
CA LEU A 90 1.11 -10.12 5.17
C LEU A 90 2.16 -9.29 5.90
N VAL A 91 3.19 -8.85 5.18
CA VAL A 91 4.28 -8.01 5.71
C VAL A 91 4.48 -6.79 4.83
N ASP A 92 4.62 -5.62 5.45
CA ASP A 92 4.83 -4.35 4.75
C ASP A 92 6.28 -4.26 4.23
N GLU A 93 6.41 -3.83 2.97
CA GLU A 93 7.69 -3.56 2.33
C GLU A 93 7.99 -2.06 2.23
N LEU A 94 7.01 -1.18 2.44
CA LEU A 94 7.15 0.27 2.30
C LEU A 94 7.58 0.98 3.60
N GLY A 95 7.07 0.58 4.76
CA GLY A 95 7.48 1.09 6.08
C GLY A 95 6.94 2.48 6.39
N ASP A 96 5.73 2.78 5.94
CA ASP A 96 5.16 4.15 5.90
C ASP A 96 4.21 4.46 7.08
N GLY A 97 4.33 3.69 8.16
CA GLY A 97 3.53 3.86 9.38
C GLY A 97 2.22 3.05 9.42
N ALA A 98 1.94 2.23 8.40
CA ALA A 98 0.96 1.16 8.50
C ALA A 98 1.48 0.02 9.39
N PRO A 99 0.61 -0.91 9.85
CA PRO A 99 1.06 -2.08 10.59
C PRO A 99 2.13 -2.87 9.81
N PRO A 100 3.29 -3.20 10.41
CA PRO A 100 4.40 -3.86 9.71
C PRO A 100 4.04 -5.28 9.27
N SER A 101 3.04 -5.89 9.91
CA SER A 101 2.39 -7.11 9.44
C SER A 101 0.93 -7.12 9.83
N THR A 102 0.13 -7.87 9.07
CA THR A 102 -1.28 -8.13 9.37
C THR A 102 -1.65 -9.51 8.84
N THR A 103 -2.83 -10.01 9.19
CA THR A 103 -3.36 -11.27 8.66
C THR A 103 -4.70 -10.97 8.02
N LEU A 104 -4.98 -11.58 6.86
CA LEU A 104 -6.31 -11.50 6.28
C LEU A 104 -7.31 -12.19 7.21
N ASP A 105 -8.37 -11.47 7.55
CA ASP A 105 -9.43 -11.92 8.43
C ASP A 105 -10.76 -11.86 7.68
N GLN A 106 -11.42 -13.01 7.53
CA GLN A 106 -12.64 -13.17 6.75
C GLN A 106 -12.52 -12.62 5.31
N GLY A 107 -11.35 -12.82 4.68
CA GLY A 107 -11.05 -12.32 3.34
C GLY A 107 -10.91 -10.80 3.28
N ARG A 108 -10.59 -10.14 4.40
CA ARG A 108 -10.42 -8.68 4.48
C ARG A 108 -9.05 -8.31 5.00
N LEU A 109 -8.46 -7.31 4.36
CA LEU A 109 -7.30 -6.59 4.84
C LEU A 109 -7.76 -5.51 5.83
N VAL A 110 -7.40 -5.68 7.10
CA VAL A 110 -7.70 -4.72 8.16
C VAL A 110 -6.50 -3.81 8.40
N VAL A 111 -6.64 -2.52 8.10
CA VAL A 111 -5.53 -1.55 8.14
C VAL A 111 -6.00 -0.18 8.62
N ASN A 112 -5.11 0.56 9.29
CA ASN A 112 -5.26 1.98 9.58
C ASN A 112 -3.98 2.69 9.13
N LEU A 113 -4.11 3.63 8.19
CA LEU A 113 -2.98 4.34 7.61
C LEU A 113 -2.93 5.77 8.14
N PRO A 114 -1.73 6.32 8.42
CA PRO A 114 -1.54 7.76 8.57
C PRO A 114 -2.07 8.53 7.35
N GLY A 115 -2.36 9.82 7.53
CA GLY A 115 -2.65 10.70 6.41
C GLY A 115 -1.45 10.81 5.47
N ARG A 116 -1.69 10.91 4.16
CA ARG A 116 -0.65 11.04 3.12
C ARG A 116 0.42 9.94 3.17
N SER A 117 0.00 8.70 3.39
CA SER A 117 0.88 7.53 3.47
C SER A 117 0.42 6.41 2.54
N ALA A 118 1.23 5.35 2.42
CA ALA A 118 0.85 4.15 1.70
C ALA A 118 1.37 2.89 2.41
N VAL A 119 0.91 1.72 1.99
CA VAL A 119 1.48 0.44 2.41
C VAL A 119 1.59 -0.49 1.22
N ILE A 120 2.63 -1.33 1.21
CA ILE A 120 2.81 -2.38 0.20
C ILE A 120 2.95 -3.69 0.94
N TYR A 121 1.89 -4.50 0.92
CA TYR A 121 1.90 -5.82 1.54
C TYR A 121 2.29 -6.91 0.55
N LYS A 122 3.17 -7.79 1.01
CA LYS A 122 3.42 -9.11 0.42
C LYS A 122 2.98 -10.22 1.36
N ARG A 123 2.80 -11.43 0.85
CA ARG A 123 2.69 -12.62 1.69
C ARG A 123 3.98 -12.86 2.47
N ALA A 124 3.85 -13.16 3.76
CA ALA A 124 4.93 -13.69 4.57
C ALA A 124 5.21 -15.14 4.15
N LEU A 125 6.50 -15.48 4.05
CA LEU A 125 6.94 -16.87 3.89
C LEU A 125 6.65 -17.67 5.17
#